data_AF-A0A8T4NUZ2-F1
#
_entry.id   AF-A0A8T4NUZ2-F1
#
_cell.length_a   1.000
_cell.length_b   1.000
_cell.length_c   1.000
_cell.angle_alpha   90.00
_cell.angle_beta   90.00
_cell.angle_gamma   90.00
#
_symmetry.space_group_name_H-M   'P 1'
#
loop_
_entity.id
_entity.type
_entity.pdbx_description
1 polymer ?
#
loop_
_entity_poly.entity_id
_entity_poly.type
_entity_poly.pdbx_seq_one_letter_code
_entity_poly.pdbx_strand_id
1 'polypeptide(L)'
;MNDKNGFLLAEETLKIIIAVICIAFLVYLLIALYTSNQEGKDKDFARSSLELILNNVKSKTASVEIFNPRKAFILSWPSDGKMPKVCENAGWENCLCICKTKFYQTNKIENFANSCSDWVCSQTSERIVIEPQEGIEIKNLPVILNLDYSSGIRIFRS
;
A
#
# COMPACT_ATOMS: atom_id res chain seq x y z
N MET A 1 -28.80 -58.36 23.24
CA MET A 1 -28.79 -57.29 24.28
C MET A 1 -27.94 -56.17 23.71
N ASN A 2 -28.54 -55.01 23.44
CA ASN A 2 -27.86 -53.89 22.79
C ASN A 2 -27.36 -52.91 23.86
N ASP A 3 -26.05 -52.82 24.02
CA ASP A 3 -25.39 -51.86 24.90
C ASP A 3 -25.56 -50.43 24.35
N LYS A 4 -26.38 -49.62 25.03
CA LYS A 4 -26.67 -48.21 24.69
C LYS A 4 -25.93 -47.21 25.58
N ASN A 5 -24.78 -47.59 26.13
CA ASN A 5 -24.07 -46.77 27.13
C ASN A 5 -23.00 -45.82 26.55
N GLY A 6 -22.73 -45.88 25.24
CA GLY A 6 -21.76 -44.99 24.57
C GLY A 6 -22.29 -43.61 24.14
N PHE A 7 -23.60 -43.38 24.25
CA PHE A 7 -24.24 -42.16 23.72
C PHE A 7 -24.08 -40.94 24.62
N LEU A 8 -23.98 -41.14 25.94
CA LEU A 8 -23.92 -40.05 26.93
C LEU A 8 -22.56 -39.34 26.97
N LEU A 9 -21.47 -40.04 26.62
CA LEU A 9 -20.13 -39.43 26.53
C LEU A 9 -19.92 -38.66 25.22
N ALA A 10 -20.61 -39.06 24.14
CA ALA A 10 -20.49 -38.44 22.83
C ALA A 10 -21.17 -37.06 22.77
N GLU A 11 -22.29 -36.87 23.49
CA GLU A 11 -23.03 -35.60 23.50
C GLU A 11 -22.23 -34.46 24.15
N GLU A 12 -21.63 -34.72 25.32
CA GLU A 12 -20.80 -33.72 26.01
C GLU A 12 -19.51 -33.41 25.25
N THR A 13 -18.88 -34.44 24.64
CA THR A 13 -17.69 -34.25 23.80
C THR A 13 -18.00 -33.42 22.55
N LEU A 14 -19.18 -33.62 21.93
CA LEU A 14 -19.61 -32.86 20.76
C LEU A 14 -19.79 -31.37 21.07
N LYS A 15 -20.38 -31.03 22.23
CA LYS A 15 -20.52 -29.63 22.68
C LYS A 15 -19.15 -28.94 22.80
N ILE A 16 -18.17 -29.65 23.36
CA ILE A 16 -16.79 -29.14 23.50
C ILE A 16 -16.14 -28.93 22.13
N ILE A 17 -16.26 -29.89 21.21
CA ILE A 17 -15.70 -29.78 19.86
C ILE A 17 -16.29 -28.58 19.11
N ILE A 18 -17.61 -28.42 19.16
CA ILE A 18 -18.30 -27.28 18.54
C ILE A 18 -17.81 -25.96 19.14
N ALA A 19 -17.69 -25.88 20.48
CA ALA A 19 -17.17 -24.68 21.14
C ALA A 19 -15.74 -24.33 20.69
N VAL A 20 -14.86 -25.33 20.54
CA VAL A 20 -13.49 -25.13 20.05
C VAL A 20 -13.48 -24.64 18.60
N ILE A 21 -14.32 -25.22 17.72
CA ILE A 21 -14.44 -24.77 16.32
C ILE A 21 -14.94 -23.33 16.26
N CYS A 22 -15.94 -22.97 17.08
CA CYS A 22 -16.45 -21.60 17.17
C CYS A 22 -15.35 -20.62 17.62
N ILE A 23 -14.55 -20.98 18.63
CA ILE A 23 -13.44 -20.14 19.09
C ILE A 23 -12.39 -19.97 17.99
N ALA A 24 -12.01 -21.05 17.30
CA ALA A 24 -11.05 -20.98 16.20
C ALA A 24 -11.55 -20.06 15.07
N PHE A 25 -12.84 -20.15 14.73
CA PHE A 25 -13.46 -19.28 13.73
C PHE A 25 -13.47 -17.81 14.17
N LEU A 26 -13.77 -17.53 15.44
CA LEU A 26 -13.74 -16.17 15.99
C LEU A 26 -12.33 -15.57 15.93
N VAL A 27 -11.30 -16.34 16.29
CA VAL A 27 -9.90 -15.88 16.21
C VAL A 27 -9.50 -15.59 14.76
N TYR A 28 -9.86 -16.48 13.82
CA TYR A 28 -9.62 -16.26 12.39
C TYR A 28 -10.29 -14.98 11.90
N LEU A 29 -11.56 -14.77 12.27
CA LEU A 29 -12.33 -13.59 11.88
C LEU A 29 -11.73 -12.30 12.45
N LEU A 30 -11.28 -12.33 13.71
CA LEU A 30 -10.56 -11.21 14.34
C LEU A 30 -9.30 -10.83 13.58
N ILE A 31 -8.48 -11.82 13.18
CA ILE A 31 -7.27 -11.57 12.39
C ILE A 31 -7.63 -10.96 11.03
N ALA A 32 -8.63 -11.52 10.34
CA ALA A 32 -9.07 -11.02 9.03
C ALA A 32 -9.63 -9.58 9.08
N LEU A 33 -10.41 -9.26 10.12
CA LEU A 33 -10.89 -7.88 10.33
C LEU A 33 -9.76 -6.92 10.66
N TYR A 34 -8.81 -7.35 11.50
CA TYR A 34 -7.66 -6.54 11.86
C TYR A 34 -6.79 -6.21 10.65
N THR A 35 -6.50 -7.18 9.79
CA THR A 35 -5.71 -6.96 8.57
C THR A 35 -6.46 -6.10 7.55
N SER A 36 -7.76 -6.34 7.36
CA SER A 36 -8.59 -5.54 6.44
C SER A 36 -8.64 -4.06 6.85
N ASN A 37 -8.79 -3.77 8.14
CA ASN A 37 -8.80 -2.40 8.65
C ASN A 37 -7.43 -1.70 8.49
N GLN A 38 -6.32 -2.44 8.60
CA GLN A 38 -4.98 -1.86 8.37
C GLN A 38 -4.74 -1.50 6.90
N GLU A 39 -5.15 -2.36 5.97
CA GLU A 39 -4.97 -2.10 4.54
C GLU A 39 -5.77 -0.88 4.07
N GLY A 40 -6.98 -0.68 4.59
CA GLY A 40 -7.77 0.53 4.34
C GLY A 40 -7.05 1.79 4.80
N LYS A 41 -6.57 1.80 6.05
CA LYS A 41 -5.83 2.96 6.61
C LYS A 41 -4.56 3.28 5.84
N ASP A 42 -3.79 2.28 5.43
CA ASP A 42 -2.58 2.48 4.63
C ASP A 42 -2.91 3.17 3.29
N LYS A 43 -4.02 2.79 2.64
CA LYS A 43 -4.48 3.45 1.40
C LYS A 43 -4.95 4.88 1.65
N ASP A 44 -5.65 5.14 2.74
CA ASP A 44 -6.10 6.49 3.09
C ASP A 44 -4.91 7.42 3.40
N PHE A 45 -3.89 6.91 4.10
CA PHE A 45 -2.64 7.63 4.30
C PHE A 45 -1.92 7.89 2.99
N ALA A 46 -1.81 6.88 2.12
CA ALA A 46 -1.21 7.06 0.80
C ALA A 46 -1.95 8.13 -0.03
N ARG A 47 -3.28 8.15 0.01
CA ARG A 47 -4.09 9.16 -0.68
C ARG A 47 -3.86 10.57 -0.14
N SER A 48 -3.90 10.73 1.18
CA SER A 48 -3.67 12.01 1.84
C SER A 48 -2.26 12.54 1.57
N SER A 49 -1.25 11.66 1.61
CA SER A 49 0.14 12.00 1.27
C SER A 49 0.31 12.39 -0.19
N LEU A 50 -0.35 11.68 -1.10
CA LEU A 50 -0.29 11.99 -2.52
C LEU A 50 -0.92 13.36 -2.82
N GLU A 51 -2.09 13.64 -2.23
CA GLU A 51 -2.74 14.95 -2.33
C GLU A 51 -1.85 16.07 -1.78
N LEU A 52 -1.18 15.85 -0.64
CA LEU A 52 -0.21 16.80 -0.11
C LEU A 52 0.95 17.07 -1.08
N ILE A 53 1.54 16.02 -1.66
CA ILE A 53 2.63 16.18 -2.64
C ILE A 53 2.13 17.01 -3.83
N LEU A 54 0.98 16.66 -4.40
CA LEU A 54 0.42 17.35 -5.56
C LEU A 54 0.09 18.82 -5.27
N ASN A 55 -0.43 19.11 -4.09
CA ASN A 55 -0.73 20.48 -3.67
C ASN A 55 0.57 21.28 -3.48
N ASN A 56 1.61 20.70 -2.88
CA ASN A 56 2.91 21.36 -2.72
C ASN A 56 3.63 21.58 -4.06
N VAL A 57 3.47 20.66 -5.00
CA VAL A 57 3.94 20.83 -6.38
C VAL A 57 3.26 22.02 -7.03
N LYS A 58 1.93 22.15 -6.90
CA LYS A 58 1.17 23.30 -7.43
C LYS A 58 1.55 24.63 -6.77
N SER A 59 1.80 24.64 -5.46
CA SER A 59 2.20 25.84 -4.72
C SER A 59 3.69 26.18 -4.82
N LYS A 60 4.49 25.35 -5.50
CA LYS A 60 5.95 25.50 -5.63
C LYS A 60 6.68 25.57 -4.29
N THR A 61 6.22 24.78 -3.33
CA THR A 61 6.80 24.72 -1.98
C THR A 61 8.04 23.84 -2.00
N ALA A 62 9.12 24.27 -1.34
CA ALA A 62 10.42 23.58 -1.40
C ALA A 62 10.47 22.25 -0.62
N SER A 63 9.57 22.03 0.33
CA SER A 63 9.59 20.86 1.20
C SER A 63 8.18 20.45 1.59
N VAL A 64 7.92 19.13 1.62
CA VAL A 64 6.65 18.55 2.05
C VAL A 64 6.88 17.41 3.03
N GLU A 65 6.14 17.45 4.13
CA GLU A 65 6.03 16.34 5.09
C GLU A 65 4.84 15.48 4.71
N ILE A 66 5.08 14.17 4.53
CA ILE A 66 4.04 13.22 4.12
C ILE A 66 3.71 12.22 5.21
N PHE A 67 2.45 11.78 5.25
CA PHE A 67 2.01 10.68 6.10
C PHE A 67 2.55 9.34 5.56
N ASN A 68 2.90 8.42 6.47
CA ASN A 68 3.66 7.21 6.13
C ASN A 68 2.75 5.97 6.04
N PRO A 69 2.39 5.50 4.83
CA PRO A 69 1.95 4.14 4.63
C PRO A 69 3.16 3.19 4.73
N ARG A 70 3.08 2.18 5.61
CA ARG A 70 4.22 1.31 5.91
C ARG A 70 4.70 0.55 4.67
N LYS A 71 6.02 0.55 4.44
CA LYS A 71 6.68 -0.19 3.34
C LYS A 71 6.18 0.24 1.95
N ALA A 72 5.89 1.53 1.80
CA ALA A 72 5.49 2.10 0.53
C ALA A 72 6.64 2.83 -0.16
N PHE A 73 6.50 2.98 -1.48
CA PHE A 73 7.43 3.65 -2.37
C PHE A 73 6.67 4.71 -3.15
N ILE A 74 7.30 5.87 -3.32
CA ILE A 74 6.82 6.92 -4.21
C ILE A 74 7.48 6.73 -5.56
N LEU A 75 6.65 6.65 -6.61
CA LEU A 75 7.07 6.34 -7.97
C LEU A 75 6.35 7.26 -8.96
N SER A 76 7.07 7.66 -10.02
CA SER A 76 6.54 8.52 -11.07
C SER A 76 6.66 7.86 -12.43
N TRP A 77 5.69 8.14 -13.30
CA TRP A 77 5.67 7.76 -14.70
C TRP A 77 5.42 8.98 -15.59
N PRO A 78 5.98 9.01 -16.81
CA PRO A 78 6.75 7.93 -17.45
C PRO A 78 8.21 7.87 -16.94
N SER A 79 8.56 6.72 -16.36
CA SER A 79 9.93 6.26 -16.13
C SER A 79 10.31 5.29 -17.25
N ASP A 80 11.57 4.89 -17.38
CA ASP A 80 12.09 4.03 -18.46
C ASP A 80 11.51 2.59 -18.46
N GLY A 81 10.33 2.38 -17.88
CA GLY A 81 9.65 1.10 -17.75
C GLY A 81 8.14 1.19 -18.01
N LYS A 82 7.47 0.06 -17.81
CA LYS A 82 6.03 -0.08 -18.03
C LYS A 82 5.24 0.77 -17.03
N MET A 83 4.20 1.46 -17.51
CA MET A 83 3.28 2.21 -16.67
C MET A 83 2.29 1.26 -15.95
N PRO A 84 1.84 1.57 -14.72
CA PRO A 84 0.80 0.79 -14.05
C PRO A 84 -0.50 0.83 -14.85
N LYS A 85 -1.24 -0.29 -14.86
CA LYS A 85 -2.52 -0.39 -15.57
C LYS A 85 -3.52 0.67 -15.11
N VAL A 86 -3.47 1.06 -13.84
CA VAL A 86 -4.34 2.11 -13.30
C VAL A 86 -4.13 3.46 -13.99
N CYS A 87 -2.89 3.84 -14.29
CA CYS A 87 -2.60 5.08 -15.02
C CYS A 87 -2.88 4.91 -16.52
N GLU A 88 -2.53 3.74 -17.08
CA GLU A 88 -2.70 3.44 -18.52
C GLU A 88 -4.18 3.41 -18.93
N ASN A 89 -5.01 2.70 -18.15
CA ASN A 89 -6.45 2.62 -18.37
C ASN A 89 -7.14 3.98 -18.19
N ALA A 90 -6.57 4.87 -17.38
CA ALA A 90 -7.07 6.22 -17.17
C ALA A 90 -6.61 7.21 -18.26
N GLY A 91 -5.72 6.80 -19.17
CA GLY A 91 -5.19 7.65 -20.24
C GLY A 91 -4.29 8.79 -19.74
N TRP A 92 -3.62 8.61 -18.60
CA TRP A 92 -2.76 9.65 -18.03
C TRP A 92 -1.39 9.67 -18.69
N GLU A 93 -0.94 10.84 -19.14
CA GLU A 93 0.40 11.03 -19.69
C GLU A 93 1.48 10.99 -18.61
N ASN A 94 1.20 11.58 -17.44
CA ASN A 94 2.07 11.56 -16.27
C ASN A 94 1.30 11.07 -15.06
N CYS A 95 1.92 10.20 -14.26
CA CYS A 95 1.31 9.55 -13.12
C CYS A 95 2.26 9.54 -11.92
N LEU A 96 1.77 9.94 -10.76
CA LEU A 96 2.47 9.79 -9.49
C LEU A 96 1.71 8.77 -8.65
N CYS A 97 2.39 7.74 -8.16
CA CYS A 97 1.80 6.73 -7.29
C CYS A 97 2.59 6.54 -6.01
N ILE A 98 1.86 6.17 -4.97
CA ILE A 98 2.43 5.58 -3.77
C ILE A 98 2.02 4.12 -3.80
N CYS A 99 2.99 3.20 -3.73
CA CYS A 99 2.76 1.77 -3.90
C CYS A 99 3.48 0.96 -2.83
N LYS A 100 2.82 -0.07 -2.29
CA LYS A 100 3.47 -1.04 -1.42
C LYS A 100 4.02 -2.17 -2.26
N THR A 101 5.31 -2.44 -2.09
CA THR A 101 5.96 -3.61 -2.69
C THR A 101 6.22 -4.64 -1.60
N LYS A 102 6.12 -5.92 -1.99
CA LYS A 102 6.56 -7.03 -1.14
C LYS A 102 8.06 -7.30 -1.28
N PHE A 103 8.72 -6.70 -2.27
CA PHE A 103 10.09 -7.01 -2.65
C PHE A 103 11.02 -5.85 -2.30
N TYR A 104 11.86 -6.07 -1.29
CA TYR A 104 12.94 -5.17 -0.87
C TYR A 104 14.21 -5.30 -1.72
N GLN A 105 14.25 -6.29 -2.62
CA GLN A 105 15.44 -6.65 -3.36
C GLN A 105 15.01 -7.08 -4.76
N THR A 106 15.22 -6.20 -5.73
CA THR A 106 15.70 -6.48 -7.09
C THR A 106 15.46 -5.23 -7.93
N ASN A 107 16.53 -4.79 -8.59
CA ASN A 107 16.66 -3.55 -9.37
C ASN A 107 15.79 -3.52 -10.64
N LYS A 108 14.49 -3.84 -10.54
CA LYS A 108 13.59 -3.88 -11.69
C LYS A 108 12.32 -3.07 -11.44
N ILE A 109 12.33 -1.87 -12.03
CA ILE A 109 11.18 -0.97 -12.20
C ILE A 109 9.94 -1.72 -12.74
N GLU A 110 10.16 -2.76 -13.56
CA GLU A 110 9.11 -3.64 -14.12
C GLU A 110 8.19 -4.28 -13.06
N ASN A 111 8.72 -4.60 -11.87
CA ASN A 111 7.92 -5.21 -10.80
C ASN A 111 6.99 -4.20 -10.11
N PHE A 112 7.36 -2.92 -10.11
CA PHE A 112 6.58 -1.89 -9.45
C PHE A 112 5.30 -1.56 -10.21
N ALA A 113 5.34 -1.56 -11.55
CA ALA A 113 4.16 -1.28 -12.38
C ALA A 113 2.98 -2.22 -12.05
N ASN A 114 3.28 -3.50 -11.85
CA ASN A 114 2.29 -4.51 -11.45
C ASN A 114 1.83 -4.29 -10.01
N SER A 115 2.76 -4.04 -9.08
CA SER A 115 2.45 -3.81 -7.65
C SER A 115 1.61 -2.55 -7.41
N CYS A 116 1.75 -1.54 -8.26
CA CYS A 116 1.03 -0.27 -8.20
C CYS A 116 -0.40 -0.34 -8.73
N SER A 117 -0.78 -1.41 -9.46
CA SER A 117 -2.10 -1.48 -10.10
C SER A 117 -3.26 -1.50 -9.10
N ASP A 118 -3.02 -1.96 -7.86
CA ASP A 118 -4.03 -2.03 -6.79
C ASP A 118 -3.87 -0.92 -5.72
N TRP A 119 -3.01 0.06 -5.99
CA TRP A 119 -2.60 1.11 -5.06
C TRP A 119 -3.03 2.51 -5.48
N VAL A 120 -2.57 3.53 -4.77
CA VAL A 120 -3.04 4.91 -4.93
C VAL A 120 -2.16 5.66 -5.92
N CYS A 121 -2.78 6.10 -7.00
CA CYS A 121 -2.17 6.86 -8.08
C CYS A 121 -2.98 8.11 -8.39
N SER A 122 -2.33 9.12 -8.96
CA SER A 122 -2.98 10.36 -9.42
C SER A 122 -2.24 10.95 -10.60
N GLN A 123 -3.01 11.62 -11.47
CA GLN A 123 -2.47 12.32 -12.62
C GLN A 123 -1.67 13.55 -12.17
N THR A 124 -0.56 13.81 -12.86
CA THR A 124 0.20 15.06 -12.75
C THR A 124 0.13 15.81 -14.06
N SER A 125 0.06 17.15 -14.01
CA SER A 125 0.12 18.01 -15.20
C SER A 125 1.53 18.10 -15.77
N GLU A 126 2.53 17.91 -14.92
CA GLU A 126 3.95 18.01 -15.25
C GLU A 126 4.65 16.67 -14.98
N ARG A 127 5.76 16.45 -15.69
CA ARG A 127 6.60 15.27 -15.48
C ARG A 127 7.36 15.43 -14.17
N ILE A 128 7.11 14.52 -13.23
CA ILE A 128 7.82 14.45 -11.96
C ILE A 128 8.93 13.41 -12.08
N VAL A 129 10.15 13.79 -11.73
CA VAL A 129 11.30 12.88 -11.64
C VAL A 129 11.56 12.57 -10.17
N ILE A 130 11.65 11.29 -9.83
CA ILE A 130 11.97 10.85 -8.48
C ILE A 130 13.43 10.41 -8.44
N GLU A 131 14.17 10.93 -7.46
CA GLU A 131 15.57 10.56 -7.22
C GLU A 131 15.69 9.88 -5.85
N PRO A 132 16.19 8.62 -5.79
CA PRO A 132 16.68 7.80 -6.90
C PRO A 132 15.55 7.27 -7.82
N GLN A 133 15.90 6.92 -9.07
CA GLN A 133 14.94 6.40 -10.08
C GLN A 133 14.20 5.12 -9.64
N GLU A 134 14.74 4.40 -8.65
CA GLU A 134 14.13 3.22 -8.04
C GLU A 134 12.94 3.55 -7.11
N GLY A 135 12.68 4.85 -6.88
CA GLY A 135 11.64 5.34 -6.00
C GLY A 135 12.16 5.67 -4.60
N ILE A 136 11.38 6.47 -3.87
CA ILE A 136 11.70 6.82 -2.48
C ILE A 136 10.98 5.87 -1.55
N GLU A 137 11.75 5.08 -0.81
CA GLU A 137 11.18 4.21 0.22
C GLU A 137 10.81 4.98 1.49
N ILE A 138 9.58 4.77 1.94
CA ILE A 138 9.02 5.36 3.16
C ILE A 138 9.29 4.40 4.34
N LYS A 139 10.47 4.53 4.98
CA LYS A 139 10.92 3.68 6.11
C LYS A 139 10.49 4.18 7.50
N ASN A 140 10.71 5.46 7.81
CA ASN A 140 10.58 6.02 9.18
C ASN A 140 9.86 7.38 9.17
N LEU A 141 9.19 7.73 10.27
CA LEU A 141 8.47 9.01 10.45
C LEU A 141 9.40 10.11 11.00
N PRO A 142 9.18 11.38 10.60
CA PRO A 142 8.51 11.84 9.38
C PRO A 142 9.45 11.78 8.16
N VAL A 143 8.90 11.52 6.96
CA VAL A 143 9.67 11.63 5.71
C VAL A 143 9.48 13.02 5.15
N ILE A 144 10.58 13.77 5.13
CA ILE A 144 10.65 15.09 4.50
C ILE A 144 11.12 14.89 3.06
N LEU A 145 10.30 15.31 2.11
CA LEU A 145 10.62 15.33 0.70
C LEU A 145 11.00 16.76 0.31
N ASN A 146 12.10 16.90 -0.41
CA ASN A 146 12.50 18.16 -1.00
C ASN A 146 12.09 18.19 -2.47
N LEU A 147 11.63 19.36 -2.90
CA LEU A 147 11.15 19.64 -4.24
C LEU A 147 12.11 20.62 -4.91
N ASP A 148 12.83 20.15 -5.93
CA ASP A 148 13.63 21.02 -6.79
C ASP A 148 12.87 21.31 -8.09
N TYR A 149 12.88 22.57 -8.51
CA TYR A 149 12.20 23.08 -9.70
C TYR A 149 13.18 23.63 -10.75
N SER A 150 14.50 23.56 -10.50
CA SER A 150 15.55 24.17 -11.32
C SER A 150 15.61 23.64 -12.76
N SER A 151 15.24 22.38 -12.97
CA SER A 151 15.35 21.67 -14.25
C SER A 151 14.15 20.75 -14.53
N GLY A 152 12.97 21.13 -14.00
CA GLY A 152 11.78 20.30 -13.89
C GLY A 152 11.49 19.92 -12.43
N ILE A 153 10.34 19.29 -12.16
CA ILE A 153 9.96 18.89 -10.79
C ILE A 153 10.73 17.62 -10.42
N ARG A 154 11.64 17.75 -9.46
CA ARG A 154 12.38 16.64 -8.87
C ARG A 154 11.99 16.45 -7.42
N ILE A 155 11.69 15.21 -7.05
CA ILE A 155 11.42 14.82 -5.66
C ILE A 155 12.57 13.95 -5.20
N PHE A 156 13.21 14.36 -4.10
CA PHE A 156 14.25 13.59 -3.44
C PHE A 156 14.06 13.63 -1.94
N ARG A 157 14.60 12.63 -1.26
CA ARG A 157 14.58 12.55 0.20
C ARG A 157 15.69 13.42 0.79
N SER A 158 15.38 14.17 1.85
CA SER A 158 16.39 14.89 2.64
C SER A 158 17.40 13.97 3.34
#